data_AF-B5E824-F1
#
_entry.id   AF-B5E824-F1
#
_cell.length_a   1.000
_cell.length_b   1.000
_cell.length_c   1.000
_cell.angle_alpha   90.00
_cell.angle_beta   90.00
_cell.angle_gamma   90.00
#
_symmetry.space_group_name_H-M   'P 1'
#
loop_
_entity.id
_entity.type
_entity.pdbx_description
1 polymer ?
#
loop_
_entity_poly.entity_id
_entity_poly.type
_entity_poly.pdbx_seq_one_letter_code
_entity_poly.pdbx_strand_id
1 'polypeptide(L)'
;MTTRPAESQTSDLDLSAAIMTATGRTPAIFRQPGQALVSFEFKDDEESRAVIVAYATGELVQPVRRFAACRAWLYRQAKGVKP
;
A
#
# COMPACT_ATOMS: atom_id res chain seq x y z
N MET A 1 -23.59 -13.91 15.91
CA MET A 1 -23.22 -12.69 15.16
C MET A 1 -21.72 -12.73 14.95
N THR A 2 -21.27 -13.13 13.76
CA THR A 2 -19.84 -13.18 13.42
C THR A 2 -19.43 -11.78 13.04
N THR A 3 -18.87 -11.01 13.97
CA THR A 3 -18.25 -9.72 13.64
C THR A 3 -17.07 -10.03 12.73
N ARG A 4 -17.18 -9.68 11.44
CA ARG A 4 -16.01 -9.59 10.56
C ARG A 4 -14.94 -8.80 11.32
N PRO A 5 -13.67 -9.26 11.36
CA PRO A 5 -12.62 -8.47 11.97
C PRO A 5 -12.67 -7.06 11.37
N ALA A 6 -12.40 -6.04 12.19
CA ALA A 6 -12.23 -4.70 11.64
C ALA A 6 -11.15 -4.81 10.54
N GLU A 7 -11.46 -4.25 9.38
CA GLU A 7 -10.64 -4.36 8.19
C GLU A 7 -10.38 -2.93 7.71
N SER A 8 -9.11 -2.58 7.55
CA SER A 8 -8.69 -1.29 7.02
C SER A 8 -8.70 -1.38 5.50
N GLN A 9 -9.56 -0.59 4.86
CA GLN A 9 -9.70 -0.57 3.40
C GLN A 9 -9.11 0.71 2.81
N THR A 10 -8.36 0.58 1.71
CA THR A 10 -7.80 1.71 0.97
C THR A 10 -7.77 1.43 -0.54
N SER A 11 -7.82 2.49 -1.36
CA SER A 11 -7.53 2.43 -2.79
C SER A 11 -6.19 3.10 -3.14
N ASP A 12 -5.47 3.60 -2.13
CA ASP A 12 -4.16 4.22 -2.27
C ASP A 12 -3.07 3.14 -2.40
N LEU A 13 -2.42 3.12 -3.57
CA LEU A 13 -1.38 2.16 -3.91
C LEU A 13 -0.10 2.36 -3.08
N ASP A 14 0.25 3.60 -2.76
CA ASP A 14 1.47 3.92 -2.02
C ASP A 14 1.28 3.57 -0.53
N LEU A 15 0.09 3.84 0.03
CA LEU A 15 -0.26 3.37 1.37
C LEU A 15 -0.27 1.82 1.44
N SER A 16 -0.85 1.17 0.43
CA SER A 16 -0.88 -0.30 0.37
C SER A 16 0.54 -0.88 0.31
N ALA A 17 1.41 -0.30 -0.51
CA ALA A 17 2.81 -0.69 -0.60
C ALA A 17 3.55 -0.48 0.73
N ALA A 18 3.26 0.61 1.45
CA ALA A 18 3.84 0.87 2.77
C ALA A 18 3.43 -0.20 3.80
N ILE A 19 2.15 -0.55 3.87
CA ILE A 19 1.64 -1.60 4.78
C ILE A 19 2.26 -2.96 4.42
N MET A 20 2.28 -3.32 3.15
CA MET A 20 2.92 -4.56 2.69
C MET A 20 4.40 -4.63 3.04
N THR A 21 5.12 -3.51 2.89
CA THR A 21 6.56 -3.44 3.18
C THR A 21 6.85 -3.58 4.67
N ALA A 22 6.06 -2.89 5.50
CA ALA A 22 6.28 -2.88 6.95
C ALA A 22 5.85 -4.19 7.62
N THR A 23 4.74 -4.78 7.18
CA THR A 23 4.14 -5.95 7.83
C THR A 23 4.49 -7.28 7.16
N GLY A 24 4.96 -7.25 5.90
CA GLY A 24 5.17 -8.44 5.07
C GLY A 24 3.88 -9.13 4.60
N ARG A 25 2.71 -8.51 4.81
CA ARG A 25 1.41 -9.14 4.56
C ARG A 25 0.80 -8.66 3.25
N THR A 26 0.18 -9.58 2.53
CA THR A 26 -0.56 -9.29 1.30
C THR A 26 -2.00 -8.89 1.63
N PRO A 27 -2.52 -7.78 1.07
CA PRO A 27 -3.92 -7.42 1.23
C PRO A 27 -4.84 -8.36 0.47
N ALA A 28 -6.09 -8.42 0.89
CA ALA A 28 -7.15 -8.92 0.03
C ALA A 28 -7.55 -7.82 -0.97
N ILE A 29 -7.80 -8.19 -2.23
CA ILE A 29 -8.05 -7.24 -3.32
C ILE A 29 -9.47 -7.45 -3.83
N PHE A 30 -10.26 -6.37 -3.87
CA PHE A 30 -11.65 -6.43 -4.30
C PHE A 30 -11.96 -5.33 -5.31
N ARG A 31 -12.78 -5.68 -6.31
CA ARG A 31 -13.37 -4.72 -7.22
C ARG A 31 -14.78 -4.37 -6.73
N GLN A 32 -14.98 -3.12 -6.35
CA GLN A 32 -16.29 -2.65 -5.93
C GLN A 32 -17.11 -2.18 -7.15
N PRO A 33 -18.35 -2.66 -7.34
CA PRO A 33 -19.24 -2.14 -8.38
C PRO A 33 -19.42 -0.62 -8.23
N GLY A 34 -19.22 0.13 -9.33
CA GLY A 34 -19.34 1.60 -9.32
C GLY A 34 -18.07 2.35 -8.91
N GLN A 35 -17.01 1.66 -8.47
CA GLN A 35 -15.70 2.26 -8.21
C GLN A 35 -14.77 2.02 -9.41
N ALA A 36 -14.05 3.07 -9.83
CA ALA A 36 -13.08 2.98 -10.93
C ALA A 36 -11.80 2.22 -10.51
N LEU A 37 -11.47 2.25 -9.22
CA LEU A 37 -10.26 1.66 -8.65
C LEU A 37 -10.60 0.41 -7.83
N VAL A 38 -9.61 -0.49 -7.71
CA VAL A 38 -9.67 -1.63 -6.80
C VAL A 38 -9.44 -1.17 -5.36
N SER A 39 -9.99 -1.91 -4.41
CA SER A 39 -9.79 -1.71 -2.98
C SER A 39 -8.88 -2.79 -2.42
N PHE A 40 -7.94 -2.39 -1.58
CA PHE A 40 -7.04 -3.22 -0.81
C PHE A 40 -7.53 -3.26 0.63
N GLU A 41 -7.64 -4.46 1.18
CA GLU A 41 -8.13 -4.70 2.53
C GLU A 41 -7.05 -5.37 3.37
N PHE A 42 -6.74 -4.75 4.51
CA PHE A 42 -5.77 -5.24 5.47
C PHE A 42 -6.47 -5.54 6.80
N LYS A 43 -5.94 -6.51 7.54
CA LYS A 43 -6.39 -6.76 8.91
C LYS A 43 -6.17 -5.51 9.75
N ASP A 44 -7.19 -5.08 10.48
CA ASP A 44 -7.07 -3.92 11.38
C ASP A 44 -6.40 -4.33 12.69
N ASP A 45 -5.08 -4.37 12.67
CA ASP A 45 -4.24 -4.57 13.83
C ASP A 45 -3.33 -3.38 14.10
N GLU A 46 -2.70 -3.40 15.28
CA GLU A 46 -1.89 -2.29 15.78
C GLU A 46 -0.70 -1.96 14.87
N GLU A 47 -0.13 -2.99 14.23
CA GLU A 47 0.97 -2.85 13.28
C GLU A 47 0.51 -2.12 12.00
N SER A 48 -0.60 -2.55 11.41
CA SER A 48 -1.17 -1.91 10.22
C SER A 48 -1.63 -0.47 10.52
N ARG A 49 -2.22 -0.24 11.70
CA ARG A 49 -2.61 1.10 12.16
C ARG A 49 -1.42 2.03 12.34
N ALA A 50 -0.33 1.55 12.95
CA ALA A 50 0.88 2.34 13.13
C ALA A 50 1.45 2.80 11.78
N VAL A 51 1.45 1.91 10.77
CA VAL A 51 1.90 2.25 9.41
C VAL A 51 0.98 3.25 8.73
N ILE A 52 -0.34 3.09 8.85
CA ILE A 52 -1.33 4.04 8.31
C ILE A 52 -1.14 5.42 8.92
N VAL A 53 -0.96 5.50 10.24
CA VAL A 53 -0.71 6.77 10.94
C VAL A 53 0.62 7.37 10.48
N ALA A 54 1.71 6.61 10.45
CA ALA A 54 3.03 7.08 10.01
C ALA A 54 3.03 7.53 8.53
N TYR A 55 2.18 6.93 7.69
CA TYR A 55 1.97 7.36 6.30
C TYR A 55 1.23 8.71 6.28
N ALA A 56 0.13 8.81 7.01
CA ALA A 56 -0.71 10.01 7.07
C ALA A 56 0.01 11.23 7.69
N THR A 57 0.87 11.00 8.69
CA THR A 57 1.70 12.05 9.31
C THR A 57 2.91 12.44 8.47
N GLY A 58 3.18 11.70 7.38
CA GLY A 58 4.32 11.96 6.51
C GLY A 58 5.66 11.43 7.04
N GLU A 59 5.67 10.68 8.14
CA GLU A 59 6.89 10.09 8.71
C GLU A 59 7.50 9.03 7.77
N LEU A 60 6.66 8.29 7.03
CA LEU A 60 7.10 7.35 5.99
C LEU A 60 7.54 8.02 4.69
N VAL A 61 7.40 9.33 4.57
CA VAL A 61 7.59 10.05 3.30
C VAL A 61 9.07 10.32 3.00
N GLN A 62 9.97 10.28 3.98
CA GLN A 62 11.42 10.48 3.73
C GLN A 62 12.05 9.33 2.90
N PRO A 63 11.87 8.04 3.25
CA PRO A 63 12.31 6.93 2.40
C PRO A 63 11.55 6.85 1.06
N VAL A 64 10.23 7.08 1.09
CA VAL A 64 9.37 7.00 -0.11
C VAL A 64 9.69 8.10 -1.12
N ARG A 65 9.98 9.34 -0.69
CA ARG A 65 10.42 10.42 -1.61
C ARG A 65 11.70 10.07 -2.33
N ARG A 66 12.66 9.44 -1.62
CA ARG A 66 13.92 8.98 -2.22
C ARG A 66 13.66 7.88 -3.25
N PHE A 67 12.76 6.95 -2.97
CA PHE A 67 12.38 5.87 -3.90
C PHE A 67 11.54 6.39 -5.09
N ALA A 68 10.63 7.33 -4.86
CA ALA A 68 9.82 8.00 -5.88
C ALA A 68 10.68 8.83 -6.84
N ALA A 69 11.71 9.53 -6.34
CA ALA A 69 12.71 10.20 -7.16
C ALA A 69 13.47 9.21 -8.06
N CYS A 70 13.72 7.98 -7.57
CA CYS A 70 14.31 6.91 -8.34
C CYS A 70 13.32 6.20 -9.29
N ARG A 71 12.01 6.45 -9.22
CA ARG A 71 10.98 5.71 -9.99
C ARG A 71 11.19 5.86 -11.49
N ALA A 72 11.54 7.06 -11.96
CA ALA A 72 11.87 7.30 -13.37
C ALA A 72 13.17 6.61 -13.84
N TRP A 73 14.11 6.36 -12.93
CA TRP A 73 15.31 5.58 -13.21
C TRP A 73 15.00 4.07 -13.22
N LEU A 74 14.21 3.58 -12.26
CA LEU A 74 13.76 2.19 -12.18
C LEU A 74 12.97 1.77 -13.42
N TYR A 75 12.03 2.59 -13.90
CA TYR A 75 11.30 2.31 -15.14
C TYR A 75 12.21 2.24 -16.37
N ARG A 76 13.30 3.02 -16.39
CA ARG A 76 14.31 2.94 -17.46
C ARG A 76 15.12 1.65 -17.40
N GLN A 77 15.49 1.20 -16.21
CA GLN A 77 16.14 -0.11 -16.02
C GLN A 77 15.22 -1.27 -16.43
N ALA A 78 13.95 -1.23 -16.02
CA ALA A 78 12.97 -2.26 -16.36
C ALA A 78 12.72 -2.37 -17.88
N LYS A 79 12.73 -1.25 -18.62
CA LYS A 79 12.65 -1.26 -20.10
C LYS A 79 13.91 -1.82 -20.78
N GLY A 80 15.05 -1.86 -20.09
CA GLY A 80 16.31 -2.39 -20.59
C GLY A 80 16.43 -3.91 -20.48
N VAL A 81 15.57 -4.57 -19.70
CA VAL A 81 15.51 -6.03 -19.61
C VAL A 81 14.56 -6.54 -20.69
N LYS A 82 15.11 -6.89 -21.86
CA LYS A 82 14.41 -7.76 -22.81
C LYS A 82 14.51 -9.21 -22.32
N PRO A 83 13.49 -10.05 -22.57
CA PRO A 83 13.54 -11.49 -22.29
C PRO A 83 14.66 -12.19 -23.05
#